data_AF-A0A519D9S5-F1
#
_entry.id   AF-A0A519D9S5-F1
#
_cell.length_a   1.000
_cell.length_b   1.000
_cell.length_c   1.000
_cell.angle_alpha   90.00
_cell.angle_beta   90.00
_cell.angle_gamma   90.00
#
_symmetry.space_group_name_H-M   'P 1'
#
loop_
_entity.id
_entity.type
_entity.pdbx_description
1 polymer ?
#
loop_
_entity_poly.entity_id
_entity_poly.type
_entity_poly.pdbx_seq_one_letter_code
_entity_poly.pdbx_strand_id
1 'polypeptide(L)'
;MPKLKKAARGKHRWVAFRIEKILTRVQLKQLLVLCLEDYEWRLFDVLEAAGATLAILKIQLGDYQQVLSLINNSEDMATLTSSGKIRLARQRLDSFLGNDPSNAV
;
A
#
# COMPACT_ATOMS: atom_id res chain seq x y z
N MET A 1 -28.12 -9.59 3.02
CA MET A 1 -27.74 -8.74 4.18
C MET A 1 -27.58 -7.29 3.72
N PRO A 2 -28.12 -6.28 4.44
CA PRO A 2 -27.97 -4.89 4.06
C PRO A 2 -26.49 -4.49 4.16
N LYS A 3 -25.96 -3.84 3.12
CA LYS A 3 -24.62 -3.26 3.15
C LYS A 3 -24.57 -2.25 4.30
N LEU A 4 -23.71 -2.49 5.30
CA LEU A 4 -23.39 -1.54 6.38
C LEU A 4 -23.32 -0.10 5.83
N LYS A 5 -24.08 0.82 6.44
CA LYS A 5 -24.13 2.26 6.09
C LYS A 5 -22.71 2.81 6.00
N LYS A 6 -22.44 3.69 5.04
CA LYS A 6 -21.08 4.23 4.77
C LYS A 6 -20.38 4.76 6.04
N ALA A 7 -21.12 5.33 6.99
CA ALA A 7 -20.59 5.85 8.26
C ALA A 7 -20.04 4.76 9.20
N ALA A 8 -20.51 3.52 9.11
CA ALA A 8 -20.15 2.44 10.03
C ALA A 8 -18.93 1.60 9.57
N ARG A 9 -18.32 1.90 8.41
CA ARG A 9 -17.27 1.04 7.80
C ARG A 9 -15.83 1.31 8.27
N GLY A 10 -15.64 2.15 9.28
CA GLY A 10 -14.31 2.59 9.72
C GLY A 10 -13.61 3.48 8.68
N LYS A 11 -12.90 4.51 9.13
CA LYS A 11 -12.07 5.33 8.25
C LYS A 11 -10.74 4.62 8.03
N HIS A 12 -10.26 4.60 6.78
CA HIS A 12 -9.01 3.93 6.42
C HIS A 12 -8.22 4.78 5.43
N ARG A 13 -6.94 4.44 5.28
CA ARG A 13 -6.06 4.91 4.22
C ARG A 13 -5.58 3.74 3.36
N TRP A 14 -5.45 4.03 2.08
CA TRP A 14 -4.74 3.21 1.11
C TRP A 14 -3.34 3.79 0.99
N VAL A 15 -2.31 2.98 1.21
CA VAL A 15 -0.91 3.37 1.15
C VAL A 15 -0.23 2.53 0.10
N ALA A 16 0.30 3.16 -0.93
CA ALA A 16 1.21 2.51 -1.85
C ALA A 16 2.64 2.68 -1.34
N PHE A 17 3.43 1.62 -1.43
CA PHE A 17 4.81 1.58 -0.98
C PHE A 17 5.63 0.66 -1.89
N ARG A 18 6.94 0.79 -1.82
CA ARG A 18 7.92 -0.03 -2.55
C ARG A 18 8.82 -0.78 -1.58
N ILE A 19 9.30 -1.94 -2.01
CA ILE A 19 10.39 -2.69 -1.39
C ILE A 19 11.47 -2.90 -2.44
N GLU A 20 12.73 -2.58 -2.12
CA GLU A 20 13.90 -2.73 -3.02
C GLU A 20 14.34 -4.20 -3.18
N LYS A 21 13.37 -5.13 -3.20
CA LYS A 21 13.53 -6.58 -3.36
C LYS A 21 12.35 -7.13 -4.14
N ILE A 22 12.58 -8.15 -4.96
CA ILE A 22 11.50 -8.90 -5.62
C ILE A 22 10.95 -9.93 -4.63
N LEU A 23 9.70 -9.75 -4.23
CA LEU A 23 9.02 -10.59 -3.26
C LEU A 23 7.69 -11.08 -3.83
N THR A 24 7.43 -12.37 -3.66
CA THR A 24 6.08 -12.90 -3.84
C THR A 24 5.13 -12.29 -2.81
N ARG A 25 3.81 -12.31 -3.09
CA ARG A 25 2.80 -11.90 -2.11
C ARG A 25 2.96 -12.59 -0.75
N VAL A 26 3.34 -13.87 -0.74
CA VAL A 26 3.52 -14.65 0.50
C VAL A 26 4.70 -14.13 1.30
N GLN A 27 5.86 -13.97 0.67
CA GLN A 27 7.06 -13.42 1.32
C GLN A 27 6.81 -12.00 1.84
N LEU A 28 6.19 -11.14 1.03
CA LEU A 28 5.84 -9.79 1.46
C LEU A 28 4.87 -9.80 2.64
N LYS A 29 3.86 -10.68 2.63
CA LYS A 29 2.92 -10.80 3.74
C LYS A 29 3.64 -11.23 5.03
N GLN A 30 4.57 -12.18 4.97
CA GLN A 30 5.36 -12.62 6.12
C GLN A 30 6.21 -11.46 6.70
N LEU A 31 6.88 -10.71 5.82
CA LEU A 31 7.66 -9.53 6.21
C LEU A 31 6.78 -8.47 6.90
N LEU A 32 5.60 -8.19 6.34
CA LEU A 32 4.67 -7.21 6.91
C LEU A 32 4.05 -7.66 8.24
N VAL A 33 3.86 -8.96 8.46
CA VAL A 33 3.42 -9.46 9.77
C VAL A 33 4.42 -9.11 10.86
N LEU A 34 5.72 -9.24 10.58
CA LEU A 34 6.78 -8.88 11.53
C LEU A 34 6.90 -7.35 11.69
N CYS A 35 6.76 -6.60 10.59
CA CYS A 35 6.93 -5.14 10.61
C CYS A 35 5.73 -4.41 11.24
N LEU A 36 4.52 -4.95 11.12
CA LEU A 36 3.26 -4.27 11.46
C LEU A 36 2.40 -5.11 12.43
N GLU A 37 3.04 -5.92 13.28
CA GLU A 37 2.39 -6.91 14.16
C GLU A 37 1.24 -6.32 14.99
N ASP A 38 1.44 -5.11 15.54
CA ASP A 38 0.47 -4.43 16.42
C ASP A 38 -0.69 -3.74 15.69
N TYR A 39 -0.72 -3.79 14.35
CA TYR A 39 -1.63 -2.98 13.55
C TYR A 39 -2.56 -3.82 12.67
N GLU A 40 -3.80 -3.36 12.53
CA GLU A 40 -4.71 -3.92 11.54
C GLU A 40 -4.39 -3.41 10.14
N TRP A 41 -3.99 -4.32 9.25
CA TRP A 41 -3.76 -4.03 7.86
C TRP A 41 -4.27 -5.12 6.93
N ARG A 42 -4.42 -4.77 5.65
CA ARG A 42 -4.69 -5.73 4.58
C ARG A 42 -3.85 -5.41 3.36
N LEU A 43 -3.10 -6.41 2.90
CA LEU A 43 -2.33 -6.34 1.67
C LEU A 43 -3.24 -6.52 0.45
N PHE A 44 -3.24 -5.53 -0.44
CA PHE A 44 -3.93 -5.55 -1.72
C PHE A 44 -2.93 -5.79 -2.82
N ASP A 45 -2.82 -4.91 -3.80
CA ASP A 45 -2.01 -5.11 -5.00
C ASP A 45 -0.56 -5.41 -4.61
N VAL A 46 0.08 -6.31 -5.37
CA VAL A 46 1.50 -6.66 -5.27
C VAL A 46 1.96 -6.82 -6.70
N LEU A 47 2.89 -5.98 -7.12
CA LEU A 47 3.39 -5.86 -8.48
C LEU A 47 4.91 -5.88 -8.43
N GLU A 48 5.53 -6.57 -9.39
CA GLU A 48 6.96 -6.46 -9.60
C GLU A 48 7.23 -5.33 -10.60
N ALA A 49 8.22 -4.49 -10.32
CA ALA A 49 8.64 -3.43 -11.21
C ALA A 49 10.11 -3.05 -11.01
N ALA A 50 10.88 -3.06 -12.09
CA ALA A 50 12.27 -2.60 -12.10
C ALA A 50 13.16 -3.22 -10.99
N GLY A 51 12.99 -4.51 -10.69
CA GLY A 51 13.75 -5.19 -9.63
C GLY A 51 13.24 -4.95 -8.20
N ALA A 52 12.14 -4.22 -8.05
CA ALA A 52 11.48 -3.93 -6.79
C ALA A 52 10.07 -4.52 -6.74
N THR A 53 9.51 -4.60 -5.54
CA THR A 53 8.10 -4.94 -5.32
C THR A 53 7.33 -3.68 -4.96
N LEU A 54 6.26 -3.38 -5.69
CA LEU A 54 5.30 -2.35 -5.35
C LEU A 54 4.05 -2.98 -4.74
N ALA A 55 3.51 -2.37 -3.71
CA ALA A 55 2.32 -2.91 -3.06
C ALA A 55 1.41 -1.82 -2.50
N ILE A 56 0.15 -2.19 -2.28
CA ILE A 56 -0.85 -1.33 -1.64
C ILE A 56 -1.36 -1.96 -0.35
N LEU A 57 -1.29 -1.23 0.75
CA LEU A 57 -1.91 -1.57 2.03
C LEU A 57 -3.21 -0.80 2.22
N LYS A 58 -4.19 -1.46 2.83
CA LYS A 58 -5.30 -0.82 3.52
C LYS A 58 -5.01 -0.85 5.01
N ILE A 59 -5.08 0.31 5.66
CA ILE A 59 -4.81 0.48 7.08
C ILE A 59 -5.88 1.36 7.74
N GLN A 60 -6.12 1.20 9.03
CA GLN A 60 -7.01 2.08 9.77
C GLN A 60 -6.46 3.51 9.76
N LEU A 61 -7.36 4.51 9.70
CA LEU A 61 -6.92 5.91 9.64
C LEU A 61 -6.23 6.37 10.94
N GLY A 62 -6.62 5.79 12.09
CA GLY A 62 -6.02 6.10 13.40
C GLY A 62 -4.55 5.73 13.48
N ASP A 63 -4.16 4.64 12.81
CA ASP A 63 -2.81 4.07 12.88
C ASP A 63 -1.92 4.50 11.71
N TYR A 64 -2.46 5.31 10.80
CA TYR A 64 -1.84 5.60 9.51
C TYR A 64 -0.43 6.19 9.64
N GLN A 65 -0.25 7.15 10.55
CA GLN A 65 1.04 7.82 10.70
C GLN A 65 2.11 6.88 11.27
N GLN A 66 1.74 6.05 12.23
CA GLN A 66 2.62 5.06 12.85
C GLN A 66 3.05 4.00 11.84
N VAL A 67 2.09 3.46 11.07
CA VAL A 67 2.40 2.48 10.01
C VAL A 67 3.30 3.09 8.93
N LEU A 68 3.09 4.35 8.52
CA LEU A 68 4.02 5.00 7.58
C LEU A 68 5.42 5.13 8.16
N SER A 69 5.53 5.50 9.44
CA SER A 69 6.83 5.62 10.12
C SER A 69 7.56 4.28 10.12
N LEU A 70 6.88 3.18 10.48
CA LEU A 70 7.45 1.83 10.46
C LEU A 70 7.95 1.40 9.07
N ILE A 71 7.13 1.64 8.04
CA ILE A 71 7.52 1.31 6.66
C ILE A 71 8.75 2.12 6.24
N ASN A 72 8.76 3.44 6.47
CA ASN A 72 9.86 4.30 6.02
C ASN A 72 11.14 4.17 6.86
N ASN A 73 11.05 3.63 8.08
CA ASN A 73 12.22 3.34 8.93
C ASN A 73 12.82 1.95 8.65
N SER A 74 12.18 1.13 7.82
CA SER A 74 12.73 -0.14 7.37
C SER A 74 13.72 0.09 6.23
N GLU A 75 14.86 -0.60 6.30
CA GLU A 75 16.00 -0.40 5.38
C GLU A 75 15.62 -0.54 3.89
N ASP A 76 14.77 -1.51 3.55
CA ASP A 76 14.42 -1.79 2.15
C ASP A 76 13.07 -1.21 1.70
N MET A 77 12.35 -0.46 2.54
CA MET A 77 10.98 -0.05 2.25
C MET A 77 10.78 1.46 2.25
N ALA A 78 9.94 1.94 1.34
CA ALA A 78 9.57 3.35 1.27
C ALA A 78 8.13 3.55 0.81
N THR A 79 7.44 4.48 1.44
CA THR A 79 6.06 4.84 1.08
C THR A 79 6.07 5.78 -0.13
N LEU A 80 5.14 5.57 -1.07
CA LEU A 80 5.06 6.34 -2.32
C LEU A 80 3.91 7.37 -2.29
N THR A 81 2.73 6.94 -1.84
CA THR A 81 1.53 7.79 -1.79
C THR A 81 0.51 7.22 -0.81
N SER A 82 -0.37 8.07 -0.30
CA SER A 82 -1.59 7.63 0.38
C SER A 82 -2.87 8.28 -0.17
N SER A 83 -4.01 7.60 -0.02
CA SER A 83 -5.32 8.11 -0.41
C SER A 83 -6.45 7.50 0.41
N GLY A 84 -7.59 8.20 0.54
CA GLY A 84 -8.82 7.59 1.04
C GLY A 84 -9.50 6.65 0.04
N LYS A 85 -9.01 6.57 -1.20
CA LYS A 85 -9.60 5.77 -2.28
C LYS A 85 -8.54 4.92 -2.97
N ILE A 86 -8.75 3.60 -3.04
CA ILE A 86 -7.84 2.66 -3.72
C ILE A 86 -7.57 3.06 -5.18
N ARG A 87 -8.59 3.55 -5.90
CA ARG A 87 -8.46 4.01 -7.29
C ARG A 87 -7.38 5.09 -7.45
N LEU A 88 -7.29 6.03 -6.49
CA LEU A 88 -6.30 7.11 -6.54
C LEU A 88 -4.91 6.62 -6.11
N ALA A 89 -4.82 5.64 -5.21
CA ALA A 89 -3.55 5.02 -4.86
C ALA A 89 -2.98 4.27 -6.08
N ARG A 90 -3.80 3.48 -6.78
CA ARG A 90 -3.43 2.80 -8.03
C ARG A 90 -3.00 3.76 -9.12
N GLN A 91 -3.82 4.76 -9.44
CA GLN A 91 -3.49 5.74 -10.47
C GLN A 91 -2.13 6.40 -10.25
N ARG A 92 -1.82 6.77 -9.00
CA ARG A 92 -0.51 7.35 -8.67
C ARG A 92 0.61 6.31 -8.73
N LEU A 93 0.35 5.08 -8.28
CA LEU A 93 1.30 3.97 -8.41
C LEU A 93 1.67 3.71 -9.87
N ASP A 94 0.69 3.74 -10.78
CA ASP A 94 0.90 3.59 -12.22
C ASP A 94 1.75 4.74 -12.78
N SER A 95 1.55 5.98 -12.30
CA SER A 95 2.42 7.11 -12.65
C SER A 95 3.87 6.91 -12.20
N PHE A 96 4.12 6.27 -11.05
CA PHE A 96 5.49 5.93 -10.60
C PHE A 96 6.13 4.83 -11.45
N LEU A 97 5.32 4.00 -12.10
CA LEU A 97 5.79 2.93 -13.00
C LEU A 97 6.20 3.42 -14.38
N GLY A 98 6.10 4.73 -14.67
CA GLY A 98 6.34 5.28 -16.00
C GLY A 98 5.23 4.99 -17.01
N ASN A 99 4.12 4.38 -16.56
CA ASN A 99 2.89 4.25 -17.32
C ASN A 99 2.10 5.56 -17.22
N ASP A 100 2.70 6.63 -17.74
CA ASP A 100 2.00 7.89 -17.88
C ASP A 100 0.96 7.75 -19.01
N PRO A 101 -0.36 7.89 -18.75
CA PRO A 101 -1.36 7.87 -19.82
C PRO A 101 -1.18 9.02 -20.83
N SER A 102 -0.30 9.98 -20.55
CA SER A 102 0.11 11.05 -21.47
C SER A 102 1.00 10.57 -22.63
N ASN A 103 1.57 9.36 -22.56
CA ASN A 103 2.46 8.81 -23.60
C ASN A 103 1.72 7.97 -24.67
N ALA A 104 0.39 7.90 -24.62
CA ALA A 104 -0.41 7.37 -25.71
C ALA A 104 -0.67 8.50 -26.73
N VAL A 105 0.31 8.73 -27.62
CA VAL A 105 0.12 9.51 -28.85
C VAL A 105 -0.22 8.56 -29.98
#